data_AF-A0AAE9DBX7-F1
#
_entry.id   AF-A0AAE9DBX7-F1
#
_cell.length_a   1.000
_cell.length_b   1.000
_cell.length_c   1.000
_cell.angle_alpha   90.00
_cell.angle_beta   90.00
_cell.angle_gamma   90.00
#
_symmetry.space_group_name_H-M   'P 1'
#
loop_
_entity.id
_entity.type
_entity.pdbx_description
1 polymer ?
#
loop_
_entity_poly.entity_id
_entity_poly.type
_entity_poly.pdbx_seq_one_letter_code
_entity_poly.pdbx_strand_id
1 'polypeptide(L)'
;MPEKVTSIALFPLESEREKFIFSPGILALPQIMNSPKIYVGGKAGFPDDQLIRLKAKVMNFDCINITDENWINGKGIHDFRQLLLWSTQPRDHSIVTRGIQIRPWDEGFRQEARGFCDDFDRCCGRGWACQITSKINPFQRLTICINEDRTSIYATGKRMEWGGKVYTDYSIPSTYFS
;
A
#
# COMPACT_ATOMS: atom_id res chain seq x y z
N MET A 1 -27.22 11.05 -1.98
CA MET A 1 -25.86 10.77 -1.49
C MET A 1 -24.98 11.98 -1.77
N PRO A 2 -23.98 12.31 -0.94
CA PRO A 2 -23.08 13.44 -1.21
C PRO A 2 -22.31 13.22 -2.53
N GLU A 3 -22.11 14.29 -3.30
CA GLU A 3 -21.48 14.22 -4.63
C GLU A 3 -19.99 13.83 -4.60
N LYS A 4 -19.33 13.92 -3.44
CA LYS A 4 -17.94 13.49 -3.24
C LYS A 4 -17.77 12.79 -1.91
N VAL A 5 -17.77 11.45 -1.95
CA VAL A 5 -17.38 10.64 -0.80
C VAL A 5 -15.86 10.68 -0.67
N THR A 6 -15.37 11.28 0.42
CA THR A 6 -13.92 11.46 0.68
C THR A 6 -13.29 10.27 1.41
N SER A 7 -14.12 9.41 2.00
CA SER A 7 -13.67 8.17 2.64
C SER A 7 -14.83 7.19 2.70
N ILE A 8 -14.54 5.92 2.45
CA ILE A 8 -15.48 4.82 2.62
C ILE A 8 -14.90 3.84 3.61
N ALA A 9 -15.75 3.42 4.53
CA ALA A 9 -15.48 2.37 5.49
C ALA A 9 -16.56 1.30 5.31
N LEU A 10 -16.15 0.08 4.96
CA LEU A 10 -17.03 -1.07 4.79
C LEU A 10 -16.71 -2.05 5.92
N PHE A 11 -17.70 -2.31 6.77
CA PHE A 11 -17.58 -3.26 7.86
C PHE A 11 -18.76 -4.23 7.79
N PRO A 12 -18.52 -5.54 7.74
CA PRO A 12 -19.57 -6.50 8.04
C PRO A 12 -19.97 -6.36 9.52
N LEU A 13 -21.06 -7.01 9.90
CA LEU A 13 -21.37 -7.19 11.32
C LEU A 13 -20.21 -7.93 11.99
N GLU A 14 -19.86 -7.58 13.23
CA GLU A 14 -18.69 -8.16 13.92
C GLU A 14 -18.78 -9.69 13.99
N SER A 15 -19.99 -10.23 14.17
CA SER A 15 -20.26 -11.67 14.18
C SER A 15 -19.93 -12.39 12.86
N GLU A 16 -19.81 -11.65 11.76
CA GLU A 16 -19.57 -12.17 10.41
C GLU A 16 -18.19 -11.79 9.86
N ARG A 17 -17.39 -11.03 10.62
CA ARG A 17 -16.15 -10.40 10.15
C ARG A 17 -15.17 -11.33 9.48
N GLU A 18 -15.00 -12.54 10.01
CA GLU A 18 -14.04 -13.52 9.49
C GLU A 18 -14.57 -14.31 8.27
N LYS A 19 -15.89 -14.33 8.08
CA LYS A 19 -16.58 -15.17 7.09
C LYS A 19 -17.10 -14.37 5.91
N PHE A 20 -17.47 -13.12 6.14
CA PHE A 20 -18.06 -12.27 5.12
C PHE A 20 -16.99 -11.81 4.12
N ILE A 21 -17.31 -11.96 2.84
CA ILE A 21 -16.48 -11.52 1.73
C ILE A 21 -17.27 -10.47 0.97
N PHE A 22 -16.74 -9.24 0.89
CA PHE A 22 -17.32 -8.24 0.01
C PHE A 22 -17.21 -8.69 -1.44
N SER A 23 -18.35 -8.79 -2.10
CA SER A 23 -18.43 -9.25 -3.48
C SER A 23 -17.88 -8.19 -4.45
N PRO A 24 -17.31 -8.61 -5.60
CA PRO A 24 -16.86 -7.67 -6.64
C PRO A 24 -17.93 -6.66 -7.05
N GLY A 25 -19.21 -7.08 -7.10
CA GLY A 25 -20.34 -6.22 -7.45
C GLY A 25 -20.55 -5.06 -6.47
N ILE A 26 -20.43 -5.31 -5.16
CA ILE A 26 -20.48 -4.25 -4.15
C ILE A 26 -19.26 -3.35 -4.30
N LEU A 27 -18.08 -3.94 -4.43
CA LEU A 27 -16.82 -3.19 -4.54
C LEU A 27 -16.74 -2.36 -5.83
N ALA A 28 -17.55 -2.68 -6.86
CA ALA A 28 -17.56 -2.00 -8.15
C ALA A 28 -18.44 -0.74 -8.16
N LEU A 29 -19.17 -0.49 -7.07
CA LEU A 29 -20.02 0.69 -6.97
C LEU A 29 -19.19 1.97 -7.18
N PRO A 30 -19.67 2.95 -7.97
CA PRO A 30 -18.91 4.14 -8.31
C PRO A 30 -18.37 4.91 -7.09
N GLN A 31 -19.11 4.94 -5.99
CA GLN A 31 -18.65 5.57 -4.76
C GLN A 31 -17.39 4.90 -4.18
N ILE A 32 -17.29 3.57 -4.25
CA ILE A 32 -16.12 2.81 -3.80
C ILE A 32 -14.97 3.01 -4.77
N MET A 33 -15.22 2.82 -6.07
CA MET A 33 -14.19 2.93 -7.10
C MET A 33 -13.53 4.32 -7.18
N ASN A 34 -14.28 5.37 -6.84
CA ASN A 34 -13.80 6.76 -6.89
C ASN A 34 -13.40 7.34 -5.52
N SER A 35 -13.58 6.61 -4.42
CA SER A 35 -13.21 7.13 -3.10
C SER A 35 -11.70 7.25 -2.97
N PRO A 36 -11.16 8.37 -2.47
CA PRO A 36 -9.72 8.52 -2.27
C PRO A 36 -9.22 7.74 -1.04
N LYS A 37 -10.11 7.32 -0.13
CA LYS A 37 -9.78 6.47 1.02
C LYS A 37 -10.77 5.31 1.15
N ILE A 38 -10.26 4.09 1.30
CA ILE A 38 -11.09 2.87 1.42
C ILE A 38 -10.59 2.05 2.61
N TYR A 39 -11.47 1.77 3.57
CA TYR A 39 -11.20 0.88 4.69
C TYR A 39 -12.19 -0.27 4.62
N VAL A 40 -11.70 -1.51 4.57
CA VAL A 40 -12.56 -2.70 4.62
C VAL A 40 -12.18 -3.51 5.85
N GLY A 41 -13.05 -3.53 6.85
CA GLY A 41 -12.86 -4.32 8.06
C GLY A 41 -13.26 -5.77 7.86
N GLY A 42 -12.60 -6.46 6.94
CA GLY A 42 -12.87 -7.85 6.61
C GLY A 42 -12.31 -8.23 5.24
N LYS A 43 -12.75 -9.39 4.75
CA LYS A 43 -12.25 -9.96 3.50
C LYS A 43 -12.85 -9.27 2.27
N ALA A 44 -12.01 -8.87 1.34
CA ALA A 44 -12.41 -8.29 0.05
C ALA A 44 -11.85 -9.13 -1.10
N GLY A 45 -12.73 -9.61 -1.96
CA GLY A 45 -12.36 -10.32 -3.18
C GLY A 45 -12.31 -9.39 -4.37
N PHE A 46 -11.34 -8.46 -4.41
CA PHE A 46 -11.13 -7.65 -5.60
C PHE A 46 -10.52 -8.50 -6.72
N PRO A 47 -11.16 -8.62 -7.90
CA PRO A 47 -10.48 -9.03 -9.11
C PRO A 47 -9.33 -8.07 -9.45
N ASP A 48 -8.28 -8.58 -10.10
CA ASP A 48 -7.09 -7.81 -10.42
C ASP A 48 -7.40 -6.54 -11.23
N ASP A 49 -8.26 -6.66 -12.25
CA ASP A 49 -8.66 -5.54 -13.10
C ASP A 49 -9.47 -4.49 -12.33
N GLN A 50 -10.25 -4.91 -11.34
CA GLN A 50 -11.01 -4.01 -10.47
C GLN A 50 -10.09 -3.28 -9.50
N LEU A 51 -9.17 -3.99 -8.84
CA LEU A 51 -8.23 -3.41 -7.89
C LEU A 51 -7.39 -2.29 -8.56
N ILE A 52 -6.90 -2.57 -9.77
CA ILE A 52 -6.11 -1.62 -10.59
C ILE A 52 -6.91 -0.36 -10.99
N ARG A 53 -8.24 -0.42 -10.99
CA ARG A 53 -9.12 0.70 -11.37
C ARG A 53 -9.51 1.59 -10.19
N LEU A 54 -9.15 1.22 -8.96
CA LEU A 54 -9.41 2.05 -7.79
C LEU A 54 -8.64 3.37 -7.86
N LYS A 55 -9.31 4.48 -7.50
CA LYS A 55 -8.67 5.80 -7.34
C LYS A 55 -8.18 6.05 -5.91
N ALA A 56 -8.20 5.03 -5.06
CA ALA A 56 -7.88 5.13 -3.65
C ALA A 56 -6.39 5.43 -3.45
N LYS A 57 -6.10 6.54 -2.77
CA LYS A 57 -4.75 6.93 -2.37
C LYS A 57 -4.30 6.19 -1.10
N VAL A 58 -5.26 5.87 -0.24
CA VAL A 58 -5.09 5.10 1.00
C VAL A 58 -6.13 3.99 1.01
N MET A 59 -5.67 2.74 1.14
CA MET A 59 -6.59 1.60 1.24
C MET A 59 -6.08 0.46 2.10
N ASN A 60 -7.02 -0.28 2.71
CA ASN A 60 -6.75 -1.50 3.45
C ASN A 60 -7.92 -2.49 3.37
N PHE A 61 -7.59 -3.78 3.37
CA PHE A 61 -8.53 -4.88 3.42
C PHE A 61 -7.81 -6.21 3.72
N ASP A 62 -8.55 -7.21 4.20
CA ASP A 62 -8.05 -8.59 4.26
C ASP A 62 -8.17 -9.20 2.86
N CYS A 63 -7.06 -9.64 2.28
CA CYS A 63 -7.09 -10.23 0.94
C CYS A 63 -7.26 -11.75 1.00
N ILE A 64 -8.10 -12.29 0.13
CA ILE A 64 -8.40 -13.72 0.05
C ILE A 64 -7.43 -14.44 -0.87
N ASN A 65 -7.10 -13.83 -2.01
CA ASN A 65 -6.17 -14.34 -3.03
C ASN A 65 -5.43 -13.14 -3.61
N ILE A 66 -4.11 -13.07 -3.43
CA ILE A 66 -3.30 -12.00 -4.02
C ILE A 66 -2.51 -12.61 -5.17
N THR A 67 -2.88 -12.29 -6.39
CA THR A 67 -1.96 -12.34 -7.51
C THR A 67 -1.09 -11.09 -7.44
N ASP A 68 -0.02 -11.18 -6.64
CA ASP A 68 0.88 -10.07 -6.25
C ASP A 68 1.48 -9.32 -7.46
N GLU A 69 1.48 -9.96 -8.62
CA GLU A 69 2.10 -9.46 -9.83
C GLU A 69 1.45 -8.15 -10.32
N ASN A 70 0.15 -7.94 -10.10
CA ASN A 70 -0.56 -6.83 -10.72
C ASN A 70 -0.46 -5.51 -9.94
N TRP A 71 -0.27 -5.51 -8.62
CA TRP A 71 -0.18 -4.26 -7.86
C TRP A 71 1.18 -3.56 -8.02
N ILE A 72 2.26 -4.32 -8.19
CA ILE A 72 3.60 -3.74 -8.41
C ILE A 72 3.81 -3.38 -9.87
N ASN A 73 3.17 -4.13 -10.79
CA ASN A 73 3.33 -3.92 -12.21
C ASN A 73 2.27 -2.98 -12.82
N GLY A 74 1.10 -2.81 -12.21
CA GLY A 74 -0.09 -2.28 -12.87
C GLY A 74 -0.71 -1.08 -12.16
N LYS A 75 -0.31 0.11 -12.61
CA LYS A 75 -0.90 1.44 -12.36
C LYS A 75 -0.72 2.00 -10.94
N GLY A 76 -0.02 3.13 -10.86
CA GLY A 76 -0.55 4.30 -11.53
C GLY A 76 -1.17 5.35 -10.64
N ILE A 77 -1.51 5.02 -9.39
CA ILE A 77 -2.42 5.87 -8.64
C ILE A 77 -1.73 7.21 -8.35
N HIS A 78 -2.24 8.27 -8.99
CA HIS A 78 -1.76 9.63 -8.75
C HIS A 78 -1.96 9.98 -7.28
N ASP A 79 -0.90 10.49 -6.64
CA ASP A 79 -0.82 10.70 -5.19
C ASP A 79 -1.08 9.43 -4.35
N PHE A 80 -0.71 8.25 -4.85
CA PHE A 80 -0.69 7.04 -4.03
C PHE A 80 0.07 7.29 -2.73
N ARG A 81 -0.50 6.85 -1.61
CA ARG A 81 0.12 6.96 -0.29
C ARG A 81 0.33 5.61 0.35
N GLN A 82 -0.71 4.78 0.42
CA GLN A 82 -0.68 3.57 1.24
C GLN A 82 -1.63 2.48 0.73
N LEU A 83 -1.16 1.24 0.76
CA LEU A 83 -1.96 0.03 0.64
C LEU A 83 -1.56 -0.96 1.73
N LEU A 84 -2.52 -1.43 2.52
CA LEU A 84 -2.33 -2.48 3.53
C LEU A 84 -3.14 -3.72 3.13
N LEU A 85 -2.45 -4.79 2.79
CA LEU A 85 -3.05 -6.07 2.46
C LEU A 85 -2.87 -6.99 3.65
N TRP A 86 -3.90 -7.17 4.46
CA TRP A 86 -3.86 -8.10 5.59
C TRP A 86 -4.08 -9.53 5.11
N SER A 87 -3.40 -10.48 5.73
CA SER A 87 -3.60 -11.91 5.49
C SER A 87 -3.04 -12.72 6.65
N THR A 88 -3.69 -13.85 6.95
CA THR A 88 -3.18 -14.83 7.91
C THR A 88 -2.21 -15.83 7.26
N GLN A 89 -2.01 -15.75 5.94
CA GLN A 89 -1.11 -16.63 5.21
C GLN A 89 0.29 -16.01 5.10
N PRO A 90 1.36 -16.79 5.38
CA PRO A 90 2.72 -16.36 5.14
C PRO A 90 2.91 -15.96 3.67
N ARG A 91 3.73 -14.94 3.41
CA ARG A 91 4.02 -14.49 2.05
C ARG A 91 5.47 -14.72 1.67
N ASP A 92 5.65 -15.27 0.49
CA ASP A 92 6.98 -15.42 -0.11
C ASP A 92 7.41 -14.08 -0.72
N HIS A 93 8.45 -13.49 -0.15
CA HIS A 93 8.99 -12.20 -0.60
C HIS A 93 9.49 -12.27 -2.05
N SER A 94 9.94 -13.44 -2.51
CA SER A 94 10.43 -13.64 -3.88
C SER A 94 9.29 -13.58 -4.91
N ILE A 95 8.10 -14.09 -4.54
CA ILE A 95 6.90 -14.00 -5.37
C ILE A 95 6.42 -12.56 -5.42
N VAL A 96 6.32 -11.92 -4.24
CA VAL A 96 5.92 -10.52 -4.14
C VAL A 96 6.84 -9.66 -4.99
N THR A 97 8.15 -9.79 -4.89
CA THR A 97 9.08 -8.88 -5.58
C THR A 97 9.57 -9.35 -6.95
N ARG A 98 8.91 -10.36 -7.55
CA ARG A 98 9.32 -10.95 -8.82
C ARG A 98 9.30 -9.93 -9.96
N GLY A 99 10.44 -9.79 -10.64
CA GLY A 99 10.58 -8.89 -11.78
C GLY A 99 10.70 -7.40 -11.42
N ILE A 100 10.94 -7.09 -10.15
CA ILE A 100 11.11 -5.71 -9.66
C ILE A 100 12.53 -5.49 -9.18
N GLN A 101 13.11 -4.37 -9.60
CA GLN A 101 14.38 -3.93 -9.02
C GLN A 101 14.13 -3.39 -7.61
N ILE A 102 14.63 -4.14 -6.63
CA ILE A 102 14.54 -3.79 -5.21
C ILE A 102 15.88 -3.28 -4.68
N ARG A 103 15.81 -2.38 -3.69
CA ARG A 103 16.92 -2.05 -2.79
C ARG A 103 16.51 -2.50 -1.38
N PRO A 104 17.02 -3.64 -0.88
CA PRO A 104 16.70 -4.12 0.45
C PRO A 104 17.05 -3.09 1.53
N TRP A 105 16.36 -3.15 2.67
CA TRP A 105 16.77 -2.42 3.88
C TRP A 105 17.89 -3.17 4.59
N ASP A 106 19.01 -3.33 3.89
CA ASP A 106 20.25 -3.84 4.46
C ASP A 106 20.88 -2.82 5.43
N GLU A 107 22.01 -3.20 6.04
CA GLU A 107 22.72 -2.33 6.98
C GLU A 107 23.10 -0.98 6.34
N GLY A 108 23.48 -0.97 5.07
CA GLY A 108 23.84 0.25 4.36
C GLY A 108 22.66 1.21 4.22
N PHE A 109 21.50 0.71 3.82
CA PHE A 109 20.27 1.52 3.76
C PHE A 109 19.83 1.99 5.15
N ARG A 110 19.89 1.12 6.15
CA ARG A 110 19.51 1.45 7.53
C ARG A 110 20.41 2.51 8.14
N GLN A 111 21.71 2.52 7.80
CA GLN A 111 22.61 3.60 8.21
C GLN A 111 22.31 4.92 7.47
N GLU A 112 22.08 4.86 6.15
CA GLU A 112 21.73 6.03 5.32
C GLU A 112 20.44 6.72 5.79
N ALA A 113 19.40 5.93 6.08
CA ALA A 113 18.05 6.39 6.38
C ALA A 113 17.61 6.02 7.81
N ARG A 114 18.53 6.05 8.78
CA ARG A 114 18.30 5.54 10.15
C ARG A 114 17.03 6.06 10.81
N GLY A 115 16.87 7.38 10.86
CA GLY A 115 15.70 7.99 11.50
C GLY A 115 14.38 7.53 10.87
N PHE A 116 14.34 7.45 9.53
CA PHE A 116 13.19 6.93 8.82
C PHE A 116 12.93 5.44 9.10
N CYS A 117 13.98 4.61 9.09
CA CYS A 117 13.84 3.17 9.36
C CYS A 117 13.30 2.92 10.78
N ASP A 118 13.84 3.64 11.78
CA ASP A 118 13.42 3.52 13.18
C ASP A 118 11.95 3.94 13.35
N ASP A 119 11.54 5.06 12.74
CA ASP A 119 10.16 5.54 12.78
C ASP A 119 9.19 4.60 12.02
N PHE A 120 9.62 4.10 10.87
CA PHE A 120 8.83 3.16 10.08
C PHE A 120 8.62 1.86 10.83
N ASP A 121 9.67 1.26 11.39
CA ASP A 121 9.57 0.02 12.18
C ASP A 121 8.64 0.22 13.40
N ARG A 122 8.66 1.41 14.02
CA ARG A 122 7.78 1.77 15.14
C ARG A 122 6.32 1.93 14.73
N CYS A 123 6.03 2.58 13.61
CA CYS A 123 4.67 2.95 13.20
C CYS A 123 3.99 1.91 12.31
N CYS A 124 4.77 1.27 11.45
CA CYS A 124 4.31 0.37 10.40
C CYS A 124 4.62 -1.11 10.72
N GLY A 125 5.29 -1.37 11.84
CA GLY A 125 5.67 -2.71 12.28
C GLY A 125 6.96 -3.20 11.62
N ARG A 126 7.65 -4.11 12.30
CA ARG A 126 8.89 -4.73 11.81
C ARG A 126 8.59 -5.91 10.89
N GLY A 127 9.41 -6.05 9.86
CA GLY A 127 9.33 -7.14 8.90
C GLY A 127 10.43 -7.05 7.86
N TRP A 128 10.30 -7.83 6.79
CA TRP A 128 11.16 -7.69 5.64
C TRP A 128 10.77 -6.44 4.87
N ALA A 129 11.73 -5.54 4.61
CA ALA A 129 11.46 -4.28 3.95
C ALA A 129 12.45 -4.00 2.82
N CYS A 130 11.95 -3.37 1.76
CA CYS A 130 12.77 -2.91 0.64
C CYS A 130 12.21 -1.62 0.03
N GLN A 131 13.08 -0.87 -0.64
CA GLN A 131 12.70 0.25 -1.50
C GLN A 131 12.55 -0.23 -2.95
N ILE A 132 11.54 0.31 -3.63
CA ILE A 132 11.39 0.18 -5.08
C ILE A 132 11.19 1.56 -5.72
N THR A 133 11.56 1.69 -6.98
CA THR A 133 11.24 2.88 -7.78
C THR A 133 9.79 2.80 -8.22
N SER A 134 9.01 3.86 -8.02
CA SER A 134 7.69 3.94 -8.64
C SER A 134 7.83 3.96 -10.16
N LYS A 135 7.07 3.09 -10.85
CA LYS A 135 7.02 3.07 -12.32
C LYS A 135 6.37 4.33 -12.91
N ILE A 136 5.64 5.11 -12.09
CA ILE A 136 4.88 6.29 -12.52
C ILE A 136 5.70 7.55 -12.32
N ASN A 137 6.21 7.70 -11.09
CA ASN A 137 7.00 8.83 -10.70
C ASN A 137 8.39 8.31 -10.36
N PRO A 138 9.37 8.40 -11.27
CA PRO A 138 10.72 7.89 -11.03
C PRO A 138 11.41 8.59 -9.84
N PHE A 139 10.87 9.73 -9.41
CA PHE A 139 11.32 10.49 -8.25
C PHE A 139 10.65 10.08 -6.94
N GLN A 140 9.68 9.17 -7.00
CA GLN A 140 9.02 8.58 -5.85
C GLN A 140 9.58 7.20 -5.57
N ARG A 141 9.98 6.96 -4.33
CA ARG A 141 10.29 5.61 -3.82
C ARG A 141 9.11 5.06 -3.06
N LEU A 142 8.86 3.76 -3.23
CA LEU A 142 7.90 3.02 -2.44
C LEU A 142 8.63 2.09 -1.49
N THR A 143 8.17 2.02 -0.25
CA THR A 143 8.59 1.00 0.70
C THR A 143 7.60 -0.14 0.61
N ILE A 144 8.09 -1.34 0.31
CA ILE A 144 7.34 -2.59 0.51
C ILE A 144 7.80 -3.14 1.86
N CYS A 145 6.84 -3.53 2.70
CA CYS A 145 7.11 -4.15 3.98
C CYS A 145 6.21 -5.37 4.16
N ILE A 146 6.81 -6.53 4.43
CA ILE A 146 6.12 -7.81 4.62
C ILE A 146 6.37 -8.24 6.07
N ASN A 147 5.26 -8.33 6.82
CA ASN A 147 5.23 -8.74 8.21
C ASN A 147 4.39 -10.02 8.31
N GLU A 148 4.28 -10.59 9.51
CA GLU A 148 3.55 -11.85 9.74
C GLU A 148 2.06 -11.78 9.35
N ASP A 149 1.44 -10.61 9.47
CA ASP A 149 0.00 -10.40 9.32
C ASP A 149 -0.40 -9.58 8.07
N ARG A 150 0.56 -8.99 7.36
CA ARG A 150 0.29 -8.15 6.19
C ARG A 150 1.48 -7.92 5.26
N THR A 151 1.16 -7.52 4.03
CA THR A 151 2.07 -6.74 3.18
C THR A 151 1.57 -5.32 3.07
N SER A 152 2.48 -4.39 3.23
CA SER A 152 2.22 -2.97 3.21
C SER A 152 3.06 -2.27 2.15
N ILE A 153 2.48 -1.27 1.50
CA ILE A 153 3.14 -0.50 0.46
C ILE A 153 2.91 0.96 0.77
N TYR A 154 4.00 1.72 0.87
CA TYR A 154 3.96 3.13 1.24
C TYR A 154 4.75 3.98 0.26
N ALA A 155 4.16 5.10 -0.17
CA ALA A 155 4.89 6.16 -0.86
C ALA A 155 5.78 6.91 0.13
N THR A 156 7.08 6.60 0.14
CA THR A 156 7.98 6.99 1.24
C THR A 156 9.14 7.86 0.82
N GLY A 157 9.65 7.70 -0.40
CA GLY A 157 10.74 8.56 -0.89
C GLY A 157 10.23 9.66 -1.79
N LYS A 158 10.73 10.88 -1.59
CA LYS A 158 10.57 12.01 -2.51
C LYS A 158 11.95 12.51 -2.94
N ARG A 159 12.10 12.85 -4.22
CA ARG A 159 13.29 13.56 -4.68
C ARG A 159 13.34 14.95 -4.06
N MET A 160 14.50 15.28 -3.51
CA MET A 160 14.85 16.59 -3.01
C MET A 160 16.15 17.06 -3.66
N GLU A 161 16.35 18.37 -3.68
CA GLU A 161 17.58 18.99 -4.13
C GLU A 161 18.03 20.03 -3.10
N TRP A 162 19.28 19.95 -2.68
CA TRP A 162 19.88 20.91 -1.76
C TRP A 162 21.33 21.16 -2.16
N GLY A 163 21.71 22.43 -2.35
CA GLY A 163 23.07 22.81 -2.77
C GLY A 163 23.52 22.15 -4.08
N GLY A 164 22.60 21.93 -5.03
CA GLY A 164 22.86 21.26 -6.31
C GLY A 164 23.04 19.73 -6.23
N LYS A 165 22.88 19.14 -5.03
CA LYS A 165 22.89 17.68 -4.85
C LYS A 165 21.47 17.14 -4.75
N VAL A 166 21.21 16.12 -5.55
CA VAL A 166 19.94 15.38 -5.54
C VAL A 166 20.02 14.26 -4.52
N TYR A 167 19.02 14.15 -3.67
CA TYR A 167 18.87 13.04 -2.72
C TYR A 167 17.41 12.60 -2.62
N THR A 168 17.18 11.47 -1.95
CA THR A 168 15.83 11.02 -1.61
C THR A 168 15.57 11.30 -0.15
N ASP A 169 14.54 12.09 0.14
CA ASP A 169 14.03 12.27 1.49
C ASP A 169 12.96 11.22 1.78
N TYR A 170 13.14 10.48 2.88
CA TYR A 170 12.28 9.37 3.26
C TYR A 170 11.37 9.77 4.43
N SER A 171 10.06 9.58 4.26
CA SER A 171 9.07 9.84 5.31
C SER A 171 7.87 8.90 5.19
N ILE A 172 7.20 8.62 6.31
CA ILE A 172 5.92 7.92 6.30
C ILE A 172 4.86 8.91 5.76
N PRO A 173 4.08 8.55 4.73
CA PRO A 173 3.09 9.47 4.18
C PRO A 173 2.00 9.78 5.22
N SER A 174 1.64 11.06 5.35
CA SER A 174 0.54 11.46 6.22
C SER A 174 -0.78 10.82 5.78
N THR A 175 -1.40 10.08 6.70
CA THR A 175 -2.75 9.51 6.55
C THR A 175 -3.84 10.57 6.80
N TYR A 176 -3.48 11.67 7.49
CA TYR A 176 -4.34 12.81 7.80
C TYR A 176 -4.10 13.98 6.83
N PHE A 177 -5.09 14.87 6.76
CA PHE A 177 -5.30 16.04 5.89
C PHE A 177 -6.23 15.85 4.68
N SER A 178 -7.09 16.88 4.61
CA SER A 178 -8.28 17.24 3.81
C SER A 178 -8.35 16.77 2.36
#